data_AF-A0A0W0VGL8-F1
#
_entry.id   AF-A0A0W0VGL8-F1
#
_cell.length_a   1.000
_cell.length_b   1.000
_cell.length_c   1.000
_cell.angle_alpha   90.00
_cell.angle_beta   90.00
_cell.angle_gamma   90.00
#
_symmetry.space_group_name_H-M   'P 1'
#
loop_
_entity.id
_entity.type
_entity.pdbx_description
1 polymer ?
#
loop_
_entity_poly.entity_id
_entity_poly.type
_entity_poly.pdbx_seq_one_letter_code
_entity_poly.pdbx_strand_id
1 'polypeptide(L)'
;MKILFINIADHKPLGIKAVEALTKKYHPSFFEAKSKTKITTLHLMHEAIEFAKSGSLKLSDTDYKTLEFWLKNRKAHYKIIIGAHGQKDDVDFCYAQSDEIDILKANKLLSAEQLAHFMASIFRIVPASRKSPVFTVTLSICYGARSEEFDRDHIQEFSTINWQSSLAAKVYAHLIQYFPIKMKAATGAVEFDTKNGNLLIESEEALRAHQKFIEIARQLRTFENEKIKPLAKEYIARYGERKWLDYEKKMEYKRGETALDKVFLEFEPMKENLEIIRELKSQNSKKDYGQVVFNFDKKSEQVIIHLKHGGKQMLLVKNTRANFVESCLQNAVSEQAKGLLDLEIPGFFN
;
A
#
# COMPACT_ATOMS: atom_id res chain seq x y z
N MET A 1 13.10 -1.37 23.07
CA MET A 1 12.69 -2.06 21.83
C MET A 1 13.62 -1.69 20.70
N LYS A 2 14.06 -2.66 19.88
CA LYS A 2 14.81 -2.39 18.63
C LYS A 2 13.95 -2.74 17.40
N ILE A 3 14.23 -2.08 16.29
CA ILE A 3 13.56 -2.25 15.01
C ILE A 3 14.62 -2.55 13.94
N LEU A 4 14.38 -3.55 13.11
CA LEU A 4 15.04 -3.74 11.83
C LEU A 4 14.08 -3.27 10.74
N PHE A 5 14.42 -2.19 10.05
CA PHE A 5 13.66 -1.69 8.90
C PHE A 5 14.36 -2.13 7.62
N ILE A 6 13.71 -2.99 6.85
CA ILE A 6 14.21 -3.49 5.56
C ILE A 6 13.42 -2.76 4.49
N ASN A 7 14.06 -1.80 3.83
CA ASN A 7 13.49 -1.08 2.70
C ASN A 7 13.77 -1.84 1.41
N ILE A 8 12.72 -2.27 0.72
CA ILE A 8 12.79 -2.78 -0.65
C ILE A 8 11.96 -1.90 -1.60
N ALA A 9 11.40 -0.78 -1.12
CA ALA A 9 10.48 0.07 -1.87
C ALA A 9 11.19 0.99 -2.86
N ASP A 10 12.30 1.60 -2.42
CA ASP A 10 13.02 2.61 -3.18
C ASP A 10 14.48 2.68 -2.74
N HIS A 11 15.29 3.41 -3.52
CA HIS A 11 16.69 3.61 -3.18
C HIS A 11 16.86 4.39 -1.87
N LYS A 12 16.00 5.38 -1.56
CA LYS A 12 16.19 6.27 -0.38
C LYS A 12 14.93 6.95 0.19
N PRO A 13 13.99 7.55 -0.58
CA PRO A 13 13.03 8.52 -0.04
C PRO A 13 12.10 7.99 1.07
N LEU A 14 11.45 6.86 0.86
CA LEU A 14 10.56 6.21 1.81
C LEU A 14 11.34 5.69 3.01
N GLY A 15 12.49 5.06 2.75
CA GLY A 15 13.39 4.57 3.79
C GLY A 15 13.83 5.68 4.75
N ILE A 16 14.27 6.82 4.23
CA ILE A 16 14.72 7.96 5.05
C ILE A 16 13.57 8.51 5.89
N LYS A 17 12.43 8.85 5.27
CA LYS A 17 11.28 9.42 5.99
C LYS A 17 10.74 8.48 7.07
N ALA A 18 10.64 7.19 6.76
CA ALA A 18 10.21 6.17 7.72
C ALA A 18 11.17 6.08 8.90
N VAL A 19 12.48 6.07 8.65
CA VAL A 19 13.52 5.96 9.69
C VAL A 19 13.57 7.21 10.57
N GLU A 20 13.48 8.40 9.99
CA GLU A 20 13.41 9.66 10.74
C GLU A 20 12.19 9.67 11.68
N ALA A 21 11.02 9.32 11.15
CA ALA A 21 9.79 9.26 11.93
C ALA A 21 9.87 8.21 13.05
N LEU A 22 10.33 6.99 12.75
CA LEU A 22 10.55 5.94 13.74
C LEU A 22 11.58 6.34 14.80
N THR A 23 12.63 7.05 14.41
CA THR A 23 13.66 7.54 15.34
C THR A 23 13.06 8.52 16.34
N LYS A 24 12.24 9.49 15.88
CA LYS A 24 11.51 10.41 16.77
C LYS A 24 10.62 9.67 17.77
N LYS A 25 9.88 8.65 17.32
CA LYS A 25 9.00 7.85 18.18
C LYS A 25 9.74 7.11 19.29
N TYR A 26 10.87 6.50 18.97
CA TYR A 26 11.58 5.61 19.91
C TYR A 26 12.77 6.25 20.61
N HIS A 27 13.08 7.50 20.28
CA HIS A 27 14.13 8.32 20.90
C HIS A 27 13.66 9.77 21.18
N PRO A 28 12.65 9.98 22.05
CA PRO A 28 12.03 11.29 22.24
C PRO A 28 12.89 12.32 23.01
N SER A 29 14.04 11.93 23.56
CA SER A 29 14.80 12.80 24.49
C SER A 29 15.97 13.52 23.80
N PHE A 30 15.97 14.86 23.90
CA PHE A 30 17.04 15.76 23.43
C PHE A 30 18.37 15.59 24.19
N PHE A 31 18.35 15.02 25.40
CA PHE A 31 19.52 14.95 26.29
C PHE A 31 20.26 13.61 26.30
N GLU A 32 19.75 12.58 25.64
CA GLU A 32 20.39 11.26 25.56
C GLU A 32 21.08 11.04 24.20
N ALA A 33 21.92 11.97 23.76
CA ALA A 33 22.58 11.95 22.46
C ALA A 33 23.56 10.76 22.20
N LYS A 34 23.66 9.78 23.12
CA LYS A 34 24.62 8.66 23.03
C LYS A 34 24.01 7.26 23.28
N SER A 35 22.69 7.15 23.47
CA SER A 35 22.04 5.86 23.65
C SER A 35 21.80 5.19 22.28
N LYS A 36 22.54 4.10 22.01
CA LYS A 36 22.48 3.21 20.83
C LYS A 36 21.19 3.31 20.01
N THR A 37 21.33 3.65 18.72
CA THR A 37 20.22 3.69 17.76
C THR A 37 19.35 2.43 17.89
N LYS A 38 18.05 2.65 18.17
CA LYS A 38 17.08 1.56 18.29
C LYS A 38 16.62 1.04 16.93
N ILE A 39 16.93 1.75 15.85
CA ILE A 39 16.54 1.43 14.48
C ILE A 39 17.79 1.03 13.70
N THR A 40 17.77 -0.15 13.11
CA THR A 40 18.74 -0.62 12.12
C THR A 40 18.03 -0.62 10.78
N THR A 41 18.61 0.02 9.77
CA THR A 41 18.00 0.17 8.45
C THR A 41 18.87 -0.53 7.42
N LEU A 42 18.24 -1.30 6.53
CA LEU A 42 18.88 -1.93 5.37
C LEU A 42 18.10 -1.57 4.12
N HIS A 43 18.80 -1.15 3.08
CA HIS A 43 18.22 -0.80 1.78
C HIS A 43 18.50 -1.95 0.81
N LEU A 44 17.57 -2.92 0.76
CA LEU A 44 17.76 -4.18 0.04
C LEU A 44 16.96 -4.25 -1.27
N MET A 45 16.68 -3.10 -1.90
CA MET A 45 15.88 -3.06 -3.12
C MET A 45 16.58 -3.79 -4.28
N HIS A 46 17.89 -3.60 -4.44
CA HIS A 46 18.65 -4.25 -5.50
C HIS A 46 18.67 -5.77 -5.31
N GLU A 47 18.89 -6.22 -4.07
CA GLU A 47 18.88 -7.63 -3.68
C GLU A 47 17.49 -8.25 -3.85
N ALA A 48 16.41 -7.50 -3.61
CA ALA A 48 15.05 -7.94 -3.90
C ALA A 48 14.80 -8.11 -5.41
N ILE A 49 15.29 -7.18 -6.25
CA ILE A 49 15.20 -7.29 -7.71
C ILE A 49 15.97 -8.52 -8.21
N GLU A 50 17.19 -8.74 -7.73
CA GLU A 50 17.98 -9.91 -8.12
C GLU A 50 17.40 -11.22 -7.58
N PHE A 51 16.78 -11.18 -6.40
CA PHE A 51 16.03 -12.32 -5.86
C PHE A 51 14.82 -12.65 -6.74
N ALA A 52 14.07 -11.65 -7.22
CA ALA A 52 12.92 -11.87 -8.10
C ALA A 52 13.31 -12.61 -9.38
N LYS A 53 14.52 -12.35 -9.91
CA LYS A 53 15.05 -12.99 -11.13
C LYS A 53 15.63 -14.38 -10.88
N SER A 54 16.35 -14.55 -9.76
CA SER A 54 17.20 -15.73 -9.54
C SER A 54 16.66 -16.71 -8.49
N GLY A 55 15.69 -16.30 -7.68
CA GLY A 55 15.21 -17.03 -6.51
C GLY A 55 16.24 -17.16 -5.37
N SER A 56 17.38 -16.47 -5.46
CA SER A 56 18.49 -16.58 -4.51
C SER A 56 18.87 -15.23 -3.92
N LEU A 57 18.98 -15.19 -2.58
CA LEU A 57 19.34 -13.97 -1.86
C LEU A 57 20.86 -13.84 -1.82
N LYS A 58 21.38 -12.82 -2.51
CA LYS A 58 22.78 -12.42 -2.43
C LYS A 58 22.87 -11.10 -1.68
N LEU A 59 23.55 -11.09 -0.55
CA LEU A 59 23.75 -9.90 0.27
C LEU A 59 25.21 -9.45 0.15
N SER A 60 25.46 -8.15 0.30
CA SER A 60 26.81 -7.67 0.57
C SER A 60 27.31 -8.23 1.91
N ASP A 61 28.64 -8.34 2.07
CA ASP A 61 29.24 -8.77 3.35
C ASP A 61 28.79 -7.92 4.53
N THR A 62 28.61 -6.62 4.30
CA THR A 62 28.17 -5.66 5.33
C THR A 62 26.72 -5.92 5.74
N ASP A 63 25.83 -6.10 4.78
CA ASP A 63 24.41 -6.34 5.05
C ASP A 63 24.21 -7.71 5.70
N TYR A 64 24.93 -8.73 5.23
CA TYR A 64 24.92 -10.07 5.83
C TYR A 64 25.34 -10.01 7.31
N LYS A 65 26.49 -9.41 7.62
CA LYS A 65 26.97 -9.29 9.01
C LYS A 65 26.01 -8.48 9.88
N THR A 66 25.38 -7.45 9.31
CA THR A 66 24.39 -6.63 10.02
C THR A 66 23.14 -7.44 10.36
N LEU A 67 22.60 -8.18 9.38
CA LEU A 67 21.45 -9.07 9.57
C LEU A 67 21.75 -10.18 10.56
N GLU A 68 22.87 -10.88 10.39
CA GLU A 68 23.30 -11.96 11.27
C GLU A 68 23.39 -11.47 12.72
N PHE A 69 24.09 -10.34 12.94
CA PHE A 69 24.20 -9.74 14.27
C PHE A 69 22.84 -9.38 14.86
N TRP A 70 21.96 -8.74 14.07
CA TRP A 70 20.64 -8.32 14.56
C TRP A 70 19.76 -9.51 14.91
N LEU A 71 19.72 -10.53 14.04
CA LEU A 71 18.92 -11.74 14.21
C LEU A 71 19.42 -12.58 15.41
N LYS A 72 20.74 -12.74 15.57
CA LYS A 72 21.35 -13.46 16.70
C LYS A 72 21.05 -12.82 18.05
N ASN A 73 20.93 -11.49 18.09
CA ASN A 73 20.68 -10.72 19.32
C ASN A 73 19.20 -10.33 19.51
N ARG A 74 18.29 -10.89 18.72
CA ARG A 74 16.87 -10.51 18.72
C ARG A 74 16.17 -10.93 20.00
N LYS A 75 15.37 -10.02 20.57
CA LYS A 75 14.47 -10.29 21.71
C LYS A 75 13.01 -10.36 21.26
N ALA A 76 12.13 -10.95 22.07
CA ALA A 76 10.71 -11.15 21.75
C ALA A 76 9.96 -9.85 21.38
N HIS A 77 10.32 -8.73 21.99
CA HIS A 77 9.68 -7.44 21.74
C HIS A 77 10.34 -6.64 20.59
N TYR A 78 11.34 -7.19 19.90
CA TYR A 78 11.96 -6.54 18.74
C TYR A 78 11.08 -6.72 17.51
N LYS A 79 11.10 -5.73 16.61
CA LYS A 79 10.23 -5.70 15.42
C LYS A 79 11.06 -5.71 14.15
N ILE A 80 10.55 -6.39 13.14
CA ILE A 80 11.02 -6.29 11.76
C ILE A 80 9.93 -5.55 10.99
N ILE A 81 10.30 -4.54 10.23
CA ILE A 81 9.41 -3.81 9.34
C ILE A 81 9.95 -4.02 7.93
N ILE A 82 9.11 -4.55 7.04
CA ILE A 82 9.40 -4.66 5.61
C ILE A 82 8.66 -3.52 4.91
N GLY A 83 9.40 -2.60 4.30
CA GLY A 83 8.85 -1.49 3.53
C GLY A 83 8.90 -1.80 2.04
N ALA A 84 7.74 -1.75 1.39
CA ALA A 84 7.58 -1.85 -0.07
C ALA A 84 6.38 -0.99 -0.49
N HIS A 85 6.22 -0.72 -1.78
CA HIS A 85 4.97 -0.16 -2.29
C HIS A 85 3.94 -1.26 -2.53
N GLY A 86 2.66 -0.89 -2.50
CA GLY A 86 1.54 -1.76 -2.82
C GLY A 86 0.47 -0.97 -3.57
N GLN A 87 -0.33 -1.68 -4.36
CA GLN A 87 -1.46 -1.11 -5.10
C GLN A 87 -2.77 -1.56 -4.44
N LYS A 88 -3.85 -0.79 -4.65
CA LYS A 88 -5.13 -1.05 -3.99
C LYS A 88 -5.77 -2.34 -4.50
N ASP A 89 -5.58 -2.61 -5.78
CA ASP A 89 -6.23 -3.62 -6.62
C ASP A 89 -5.31 -4.78 -7.01
N ASP A 90 -4.06 -4.80 -6.53
CA ASP A 90 -3.14 -5.94 -6.69
C ASP A 90 -2.85 -6.55 -5.32
N VAL A 91 -3.27 -7.81 -5.15
CA VAL A 91 -3.09 -8.59 -3.93
C VAL A 91 -1.96 -9.61 -4.04
N ASP A 92 -1.28 -9.67 -5.18
CA ASP A 92 -0.29 -10.70 -5.49
C ASP A 92 1.11 -10.14 -5.50
N PHE A 93 1.29 -8.84 -5.74
CA PHE A 93 2.59 -8.22 -5.88
C PHE A 93 2.81 -7.07 -4.90
N CYS A 94 4.05 -6.96 -4.41
CA CYS A 94 4.58 -5.68 -3.93
C CYS A 94 5.42 -5.02 -5.03
N TYR A 95 5.66 -3.72 -4.86
CA TYR A 95 6.22 -2.88 -5.89
C TYR A 95 7.45 -2.12 -5.40
N ALA A 96 8.34 -1.81 -6.33
CA ALA A 96 9.43 -0.87 -6.17
C ALA A 96 9.20 0.35 -7.05
N GLN A 97 9.63 1.52 -6.56
CA GLN A 97 9.79 2.71 -7.37
C GLN A 97 11.19 2.67 -7.96
N SER A 98 11.30 2.30 -9.24
CA SER A 98 12.60 2.09 -9.88
C SER A 98 13.09 3.31 -10.68
N ASP A 99 12.31 4.38 -10.77
CA ASP A 99 12.66 5.55 -11.57
C ASP A 99 12.60 6.85 -10.74
N GLU A 100 13.72 7.58 -10.70
CA GLU A 100 13.82 8.88 -10.04
C GLU A 100 13.08 9.98 -10.84
N ILE A 101 12.84 9.76 -12.13
CA ILE A 101 12.19 10.73 -13.03
C ILE A 101 10.68 10.55 -13.05
N ASP A 102 10.20 9.31 -13.00
CA ASP A 102 8.78 8.98 -13.00
C ASP A 102 8.40 8.23 -11.73
N ILE A 103 8.31 9.00 -10.64
CA ILE A 103 7.84 8.54 -9.32
C ILE A 103 6.43 7.89 -9.37
N LEU A 104 5.69 7.97 -10.48
CA LEU A 104 4.40 7.30 -10.63
C LEU A 104 4.50 5.89 -11.28
N LYS A 105 5.65 5.53 -11.88
CA LYS A 105 5.89 4.19 -12.43
C LYS A 105 6.44 3.25 -11.36
N ALA A 106 5.53 2.71 -10.55
CA ALA A 106 5.81 1.57 -9.69
C ALA A 106 5.92 0.29 -10.54
N ASN A 107 7.02 -0.44 -10.40
CA ASN A 107 7.22 -1.73 -11.08
C ASN A 107 6.98 -2.89 -10.12
N LYS A 108 6.36 -3.96 -10.63
CA LYS A 108 6.19 -5.21 -9.88
C LYS A 108 7.56 -5.70 -9.43
N LEU A 109 7.72 -5.91 -8.12
CA LEU A 109 8.99 -6.25 -7.50
C LEU A 109 9.03 -7.74 -7.12
N LEU A 110 8.16 -8.16 -6.21
CA LEU A 110 8.07 -9.54 -5.74
C LEU A 110 6.60 -9.94 -5.64
N SER A 111 6.28 -11.16 -6.09
CA SER A 111 5.00 -11.78 -5.75
C SER A 111 4.90 -12.08 -4.25
N ALA A 112 3.71 -12.41 -3.75
CA ALA A 112 3.48 -12.82 -2.36
C ALA A 112 4.39 -14.00 -1.95
N GLU A 113 4.51 -14.99 -2.82
CA GLU A 113 5.40 -16.14 -2.64
C GLU A 113 6.88 -15.71 -2.62
N GLN A 114 7.30 -14.92 -3.61
CA GLN A 114 8.69 -14.46 -3.69
C GLN A 114 9.06 -13.58 -2.49
N LEU A 115 8.16 -12.70 -2.02
CA LEU A 115 8.35 -11.89 -0.83
C LEU A 115 8.49 -12.77 0.42
N ALA A 116 7.66 -13.80 0.57
CA ALA A 116 7.77 -14.75 1.66
C ALA A 116 9.10 -15.52 1.61
N HIS A 117 9.54 -15.97 0.44
CA HIS A 117 10.82 -16.68 0.28
C HIS A 117 12.03 -15.76 0.50
N PHE A 118 11.95 -14.50 0.08
CA PHE A 118 12.95 -13.48 0.37
C PHE A 118 13.09 -13.28 1.89
N MET A 119 11.96 -13.08 2.59
CA MET A 119 11.93 -12.95 4.04
C MET A 119 12.43 -14.23 4.75
N ALA A 120 12.04 -15.40 4.26
CA ALA A 120 12.49 -16.68 4.79
C ALA A 120 14.00 -16.86 4.65
N SER A 121 14.58 -16.42 3.52
CA SER A 121 16.03 -16.44 3.29
C SER A 121 16.77 -15.58 4.32
N ILE A 122 16.24 -14.39 4.62
CA ILE A 122 16.77 -13.53 5.69
C ILE A 122 16.64 -14.21 7.06
N PHE A 123 15.48 -14.79 7.38
CA PHE A 123 15.26 -15.42 8.69
C PHE A 123 16.12 -16.68 8.92
N ARG A 124 16.59 -17.33 7.85
CA ARG A 124 17.47 -18.51 7.89
C ARG A 124 18.95 -18.18 8.09
N ILE A 125 19.36 -16.92 7.98
CA ILE A 125 20.76 -16.50 8.22
C ILE A 125 21.25 -16.99 9.59
N VAL A 126 20.37 -16.98 10.60
CA VAL A 126 20.68 -17.54 11.92
C VAL A 126 19.79 -18.78 12.16
N PRO A 127 20.38 -19.96 12.43
CA PRO A 127 19.61 -21.17 12.70
C PRO A 127 18.61 -20.97 13.84
N ALA A 128 17.37 -21.44 13.61
CA ALA A 128 16.35 -21.39 14.64
C ALA A 128 16.72 -22.33 15.80
N SER A 129 16.83 -21.78 17.00
CA SER A 129 16.92 -22.58 18.23
C SER A 129 15.51 -22.82 18.79
N ARG A 130 15.32 -23.86 19.62
CA ARG A 130 14.05 -24.09 20.34
C ARG A 130 13.61 -22.89 21.21
N LYS A 131 14.55 -22.02 21.58
CA LYS A 131 14.32 -20.81 22.41
C LYS A 131 14.24 -19.53 21.57
N SER A 132 14.30 -19.62 20.25
CA SER A 132 14.25 -18.43 19.40
C SER A 132 12.88 -17.74 19.56
N PRO A 133 12.85 -16.43 19.81
CA PRO A 133 11.61 -15.70 20.01
C PRO A 133 10.71 -15.73 18.76
N VAL A 134 9.41 -15.47 18.91
CA VAL A 134 8.49 -15.25 17.76
C VAL A 134 8.97 -14.04 16.95
N PHE A 135 9.00 -14.13 15.63
CA PHE A 135 9.24 -12.97 14.76
C PHE A 135 8.03 -12.05 14.79
N THR A 136 8.23 -10.78 15.15
CA THR A 136 7.17 -9.76 15.08
C THR A 136 7.41 -8.90 13.84
N VAL A 137 6.62 -9.13 12.80
CA VAL A 137 6.78 -8.49 11.48
C VAL A 137 5.66 -7.49 11.23
N THR A 138 6.02 -6.35 10.65
CA THR A 138 5.08 -5.39 10.05
C THR A 138 5.37 -5.31 8.56
N LEU A 139 4.38 -5.63 7.73
CA LEU A 139 4.39 -5.28 6.32
C LEU A 139 3.92 -3.83 6.22
N SER A 140 4.87 -2.92 6.05
CA SER A 140 4.63 -1.51 5.78
C SER A 140 4.46 -1.34 4.26
N ILE A 141 3.40 -1.95 3.75
CA ILE A 141 3.04 -2.02 2.33
C ILE A 141 1.62 -1.48 2.21
N CYS A 142 1.41 -0.45 1.38
CA CYS A 142 0.09 0.13 1.14
C CYS A 142 -0.88 -0.98 0.73
N TYR A 143 -2.08 -1.00 1.33
CA TYR A 143 -3.15 -1.96 1.03
C TYR A 143 -2.77 -3.44 1.21
N GLY A 144 -1.64 -3.77 1.83
CA GLY A 144 -1.16 -5.16 1.90
C GLY A 144 -2.09 -6.14 2.64
N ALA A 145 -3.03 -5.64 3.45
CA ALA A 145 -4.06 -6.45 4.11
C ALA A 145 -5.44 -6.39 3.43
N ARG A 146 -5.58 -5.62 2.34
CA ARG A 146 -6.82 -5.55 1.56
C ARG A 146 -6.97 -6.83 0.74
N SER A 147 -8.19 -7.33 0.64
CA SER A 147 -8.54 -8.51 -0.16
C SER A 147 -8.74 -8.15 -1.63
N GLU A 148 -8.94 -9.16 -2.47
CA GLU A 148 -9.34 -9.02 -3.88
C GLU A 148 -10.64 -8.24 -4.05
N GLU A 149 -11.48 -8.18 -3.02
CA GLU A 149 -12.74 -7.43 -3.01
C GLU A 149 -12.49 -5.94 -2.73
N PHE A 150 -11.47 -5.34 -3.34
CA PHE A 150 -10.89 -4.04 -2.98
C PHE A 150 -11.86 -2.85 -3.05
N ASP A 151 -13.01 -2.97 -3.73
CA ASP A 151 -14.04 -1.94 -3.78
C ASP A 151 -15.05 -1.99 -2.61
N ARG A 152 -15.03 -3.05 -1.82
CA ARG A 152 -15.89 -3.20 -0.64
C ARG A 152 -15.31 -2.52 0.60
N ASP A 153 -16.18 -2.21 1.56
CA ASP A 153 -15.80 -1.62 2.84
C ASP A 153 -15.16 -2.67 3.75
N HIS A 154 -13.84 -2.70 3.79
CA HIS A 154 -13.12 -3.70 4.58
C HIS A 154 -13.29 -3.52 6.10
N ILE A 155 -13.88 -2.42 6.56
CA ILE A 155 -14.12 -2.18 7.99
C ILE A 155 -15.56 -2.48 8.37
N GLN A 156 -16.54 -2.00 7.61
CA GLN A 156 -17.96 -2.22 7.92
C GLN A 156 -18.42 -3.62 7.50
N GLU A 157 -17.87 -4.18 6.42
CA GLU A 157 -18.26 -5.47 5.87
C GLU A 157 -17.29 -6.60 6.27
N PHE A 158 -16.47 -6.37 7.30
CA PHE A 158 -15.33 -7.22 7.69
C PHE A 158 -15.67 -8.70 7.87
N SER A 159 -16.90 -9.06 8.24
CA SER A 159 -17.34 -10.45 8.44
C SER A 159 -17.55 -11.22 7.13
N THR A 160 -17.68 -10.51 6.00
CA THR A 160 -18.02 -11.08 4.69
C THR A 160 -16.89 -10.98 3.67
N ILE A 161 -15.82 -10.27 4.01
CA ILE A 161 -14.63 -10.11 3.17
C ILE A 161 -13.77 -11.38 3.24
N ASN A 162 -13.31 -11.88 2.09
CA ASN A 162 -12.29 -12.92 2.04
C ASN A 162 -10.89 -12.39 2.39
N TRP A 163 -10.59 -12.23 3.67
CA TRP A 163 -9.28 -11.73 4.12
C TRP A 163 -8.08 -12.61 3.71
N GLN A 164 -8.33 -13.89 3.43
CA GLN A 164 -7.29 -14.84 3.02
C GLN A 164 -6.75 -14.57 1.61
N SER A 165 -7.43 -13.79 0.77
CA SER A 165 -6.92 -13.42 -0.56
C SER A 165 -5.94 -12.25 -0.54
N SER A 166 -5.77 -11.55 0.59
CA SER A 166 -4.82 -10.43 0.69
C SER A 166 -3.36 -10.85 0.51
N LEU A 167 -2.54 -9.93 -0.01
CA LEU A 167 -1.08 -10.09 -0.13
C LEU A 167 -0.46 -10.57 1.18
N ALA A 168 -0.83 -9.94 2.30
CA ALA A 168 -0.32 -10.29 3.62
C ALA A 168 -0.75 -11.69 4.05
N ALA A 169 -1.96 -12.14 3.76
CA ALA A 169 -2.40 -13.49 4.08
C ALA A 169 -1.60 -14.54 3.29
N LYS A 170 -1.43 -14.32 1.98
CA LYS A 170 -0.61 -15.15 1.09
C LYS A 170 0.84 -15.25 1.59
N VAL A 171 1.49 -14.11 1.90
CA VAL A 171 2.84 -14.07 2.50
C VAL A 171 2.90 -14.82 3.84
N TYR A 172 1.89 -14.64 4.69
CA TYR A 172 1.83 -15.30 6.01
C TYR A 172 1.75 -16.82 5.88
N ALA A 173 0.92 -17.30 4.95
CA ALA A 173 0.71 -18.73 4.69
C ALA A 173 2.00 -19.44 4.26
N HIS A 174 2.86 -18.79 3.48
CA HIS A 174 4.18 -19.34 3.16
C HIS A 174 5.13 -19.33 4.37
N LEU A 175 5.15 -18.27 5.18
CA LEU A 175 6.11 -18.12 6.28
C LEU A 175 5.82 -18.98 7.52
N ILE A 176 4.54 -19.09 7.89
CA ILE A 176 4.09 -19.77 9.12
C ILE A 176 4.45 -21.26 9.16
N GLN A 177 4.70 -21.87 8.00
CA GLN A 177 5.11 -23.26 7.89
C GLN A 177 6.52 -23.50 8.45
N TYR A 178 7.37 -22.47 8.42
CA TYR A 178 8.79 -22.58 8.75
C TYR A 178 9.17 -21.81 10.02
N PHE A 179 8.47 -20.72 10.34
CA PHE A 179 8.86 -19.83 11.43
C PHE A 179 7.69 -19.52 12.37
N PRO A 180 7.95 -19.40 13.69
CA PRO A 180 7.01 -18.79 14.60
C PRO A 180 6.95 -17.28 14.31
N ILE A 181 5.87 -16.82 13.69
CA ILE A 181 5.71 -15.45 13.23
C ILE A 181 4.35 -14.86 13.63
N LYS A 182 4.40 -13.61 14.10
CA LYS A 182 3.26 -12.71 14.22
C LYS A 182 3.44 -11.59 13.22
N MET A 183 2.47 -11.40 12.36
CA MET A 183 2.55 -10.41 11.28
C MET A 183 1.41 -9.42 11.37
N LYS A 184 1.66 -8.18 10.96
CA LYS A 184 0.61 -7.19 10.75
C LYS A 184 0.79 -6.47 9.42
N ALA A 185 -0.33 -6.09 8.81
CA ALA A 185 -0.40 -5.33 7.57
C ALA A 185 -1.58 -4.33 7.64
N ALA A 186 -1.60 -3.35 6.74
CA ALA A 186 -2.59 -2.28 6.71
C ALA A 186 -3.61 -2.47 5.58
N THR A 187 -4.87 -2.08 5.79
CA THR A 187 -5.94 -2.19 4.78
C THR A 187 -5.99 -1.01 3.79
N GLY A 188 -5.28 0.07 4.09
CA GLY A 188 -5.22 1.30 3.29
C GLY A 188 -3.79 1.69 2.93
N ALA A 189 -3.62 2.83 2.25
CA ALA A 189 -2.31 3.44 2.04
C ALA A 189 -1.64 3.77 3.38
N VAL A 190 -0.31 3.61 3.46
CA VAL A 190 0.44 3.80 4.70
C VAL A 190 1.43 4.96 4.60
N GLU A 191 1.54 5.73 5.68
CA GLU A 191 2.55 6.80 5.82
C GLU A 191 3.07 6.82 7.27
N PHE A 192 4.34 7.11 7.50
CA PHE A 192 4.80 7.43 8.85
C PHE A 192 4.56 8.91 9.16
N ASP A 193 3.87 9.20 10.26
CA ASP A 193 3.69 10.55 10.77
C ASP A 193 5.06 11.15 11.14
N THR A 194 5.46 12.20 10.44
CA THR A 194 6.75 12.86 10.65
C THR A 194 6.86 13.55 12.02
N LYS A 195 5.74 13.77 12.72
CA LYS A 195 5.71 14.39 14.05
C LYS A 195 5.95 13.38 15.17
N ASN A 196 5.26 12.25 15.16
CA ASN A 196 5.26 11.28 16.28
C ASN A 196 5.73 9.86 15.89
N GLY A 197 6.02 9.60 14.62
CA GLY A 197 6.46 8.31 14.09
C GLY A 197 5.43 7.19 14.13
N ASN A 198 4.14 7.52 14.29
CA ASN A 198 3.05 6.57 14.15
C ASN A 198 2.87 6.17 12.68
N LEU A 199 2.45 4.93 12.45
CA LEU A 199 2.09 4.47 11.12
C LEU A 199 0.63 4.88 10.89
N LEU A 200 0.44 5.90 10.06
CA LEU A 200 -0.85 6.37 9.61
C LEU A 200 -1.35 5.46 8.49
N ILE A 201 -2.66 5.24 8.47
CA ILE A 201 -3.31 4.37 7.50
C ILE A 201 -4.53 5.12 6.95
N GLU A 202 -4.68 5.11 5.63
CA GLU A 202 -5.84 5.69 4.93
C GLU A 202 -7.15 5.04 5.37
N SER A 203 -8.19 5.86 5.52
CA SER A 203 -9.54 5.44 5.88
C SER A 203 -10.38 5.00 4.67
N GLU A 204 -11.40 4.14 4.87
CA GLU A 204 -12.34 3.80 3.77
C GLU A 204 -13.06 5.05 3.27
N GLU A 205 -13.34 6.03 4.14
CA GLU A 205 -13.92 7.31 3.76
C GLU A 205 -13.01 8.10 2.83
N ALA A 206 -11.70 8.17 3.14
CA ALA A 206 -10.71 8.81 2.27
C ALA A 206 -10.56 8.07 0.94
N LEU A 207 -10.56 6.74 0.96
CA LEU A 207 -10.47 5.88 -0.22
C LEU A 207 -11.69 6.07 -1.14
N ARG A 208 -12.91 6.07 -0.58
CA ARG A 208 -14.14 6.37 -1.33
C ARG A 208 -14.15 7.79 -1.87
N ALA A 209 -13.73 8.77 -1.07
CA ALA A 209 -13.60 10.15 -1.53
C ALA A 209 -12.61 10.25 -2.69
N HIS A 210 -11.49 9.52 -2.64
CA HIS A 210 -10.52 9.50 -3.72
C HIS A 210 -11.08 8.89 -5.01
N GLN A 211 -11.85 7.80 -4.93
CA GLN A 211 -12.52 7.22 -6.10
C GLN A 211 -13.53 8.18 -6.71
N LYS A 212 -14.40 8.78 -5.90
CA LYS A 212 -15.36 9.79 -6.37
C LYS A 212 -14.67 11.01 -6.98
N PHE A 213 -13.54 11.44 -6.41
CA PHE A 213 -12.73 12.51 -6.97
C PHE A 213 -12.25 12.18 -8.39
N ILE A 214 -11.70 10.97 -8.59
CA ILE A 214 -11.22 10.53 -9.92
C ILE A 214 -12.38 10.48 -10.91
N GLU A 215 -13.53 9.94 -10.49
CA GLU A 215 -14.72 9.84 -11.32
C GLU A 215 -15.21 11.21 -11.78
N ILE A 216 -15.39 12.16 -10.85
CA ILE A 216 -15.88 13.52 -11.15
C ILE A 216 -14.84 14.28 -11.97
N ALA A 217 -13.55 14.15 -11.67
CA ALA A 217 -12.50 14.77 -12.47
C ALA A 217 -12.51 14.27 -13.91
N ARG A 218 -12.76 12.96 -14.13
CA ARG A 218 -12.93 12.38 -15.47
C ARG A 218 -14.18 12.94 -16.15
N GLN A 219 -15.31 12.96 -15.46
CA GLN A 219 -16.57 13.51 -15.98
C GLN A 219 -16.40 14.98 -16.38
N LEU A 220 -15.79 15.80 -15.53
CA LEU A 220 -15.48 17.21 -15.81
C LEU A 220 -14.62 17.36 -17.06
N ARG A 221 -13.55 16.56 -17.20
CA ARG A 221 -12.67 16.62 -18.37
C ARG A 221 -13.40 16.24 -19.65
N THR A 222 -14.21 15.18 -19.62
CA THR A 222 -15.05 14.77 -20.75
C THR A 222 -16.05 15.86 -21.10
N PHE A 223 -16.77 16.38 -20.11
CA PHE A 223 -17.76 17.43 -20.27
C PHE A 223 -17.16 18.71 -20.87
N GLU A 224 -16.02 19.14 -20.36
CA GLU A 224 -15.30 20.30 -20.86
C GLU A 224 -14.90 20.11 -22.33
N ASN A 225 -14.41 18.93 -22.69
CA ASN A 225 -13.98 18.63 -24.06
C ASN A 225 -15.15 18.50 -25.05
N GLU A 226 -16.26 17.89 -24.62
CA GLU A 226 -17.38 17.55 -25.50
C GLU A 226 -18.44 18.64 -25.59
N LYS A 227 -18.65 19.43 -24.52
CA LYS A 227 -19.70 20.46 -24.47
C LYS A 227 -19.14 21.88 -24.42
N ILE A 228 -18.16 22.16 -23.56
CA ILE A 228 -17.66 23.53 -23.37
C ILE A 228 -16.76 23.95 -24.53
N LYS A 229 -15.71 23.19 -24.85
CA LYS A 229 -14.71 23.57 -25.85
C LYS A 229 -15.30 23.82 -27.25
N PRO A 230 -16.26 23.04 -27.76
CA PRO A 230 -16.87 23.33 -29.05
C PRO A 230 -17.59 24.69 -29.05
N LEU A 231 -18.45 24.92 -28.05
CA LEU A 231 -19.21 26.17 -27.94
C LEU A 231 -18.31 27.38 -27.63
N ALA A 232 -17.25 27.18 -26.84
CA ALA A 232 -16.25 28.21 -26.56
C ALA A 232 -15.48 28.59 -27.85
N LYS A 233 -15.11 27.61 -28.67
CA LYS A 233 -14.48 27.87 -29.98
C LYS A 233 -15.41 28.66 -30.90
N GLU A 234 -16.70 28.30 -30.96
CA GLU A 234 -17.70 29.04 -31.74
C GLU A 234 -17.86 30.48 -31.21
N TYR A 235 -17.92 30.66 -29.90
CA TYR A 235 -18.01 31.97 -29.27
C TYR A 235 -16.76 32.83 -29.56
N ILE A 236 -15.56 32.27 -29.43
CA ILE A 236 -14.30 32.95 -29.73
C ILE A 236 -14.24 33.33 -31.21
N ALA A 237 -14.64 32.43 -32.12
CA ALA A 237 -14.67 32.73 -33.55
C ALA A 237 -15.61 33.89 -33.89
N ARG A 238 -16.73 34.02 -33.17
CA ARG A 238 -17.75 35.05 -33.40
C ARG A 238 -17.44 36.39 -32.74
N TYR A 239 -16.88 36.37 -31.54
CA TYR A 239 -16.77 37.55 -30.67
C TYR A 239 -15.33 37.94 -30.32
N GLY A 240 -14.36 37.08 -30.64
CA GLY A 240 -12.94 37.25 -30.34
C GLY A 240 -12.55 36.81 -28.92
N GLU A 241 -11.27 36.46 -28.74
CA GLU A 241 -10.71 35.96 -27.48
C GLU A 241 -10.90 36.92 -26.30
N ARG A 242 -10.83 38.23 -26.54
CA ARG A 242 -10.99 39.24 -25.48
C ARG A 242 -12.39 39.18 -24.85
N LYS A 243 -13.42 38.96 -25.67
CA LYS A 243 -14.79 38.81 -25.17
C LYS A 243 -15.00 37.48 -24.46
N TRP A 244 -14.31 36.42 -24.87
CA TRP A 244 -14.31 35.16 -24.16
C TRP A 244 -13.71 35.29 -22.75
N LEU A 245 -12.55 35.94 -22.62
CA LEU A 245 -11.93 36.18 -21.31
C LEU A 245 -12.83 37.03 -20.39
N ASP A 246 -13.50 38.04 -20.95
CA ASP A 246 -14.49 38.83 -20.22
C ASP A 246 -15.70 37.99 -19.79
N TYR A 247 -16.19 37.12 -20.67
CA TYR A 247 -17.31 36.21 -20.39
C TYR A 247 -16.99 35.27 -19.22
N GLU A 248 -15.80 34.65 -19.21
CA GLU A 248 -15.35 33.79 -18.11
C GLU A 248 -15.16 34.60 -16.81
N LYS A 249 -14.45 35.73 -16.88
CA LYS A 249 -14.10 36.54 -15.70
C LYS A 249 -15.31 37.17 -15.04
N LYS A 250 -16.29 37.64 -15.84
CA LYS A 250 -17.52 38.29 -15.34
C LYS A 250 -18.63 37.28 -15.04
N MET A 251 -18.39 35.97 -15.27
CA MET A 251 -19.36 34.90 -15.10
C MET A 251 -20.67 35.18 -15.87
N GLU A 252 -20.57 35.66 -17.11
CA GLU A 252 -21.76 36.06 -17.88
C GLU A 252 -22.70 34.88 -18.17
N TYR A 253 -22.17 33.66 -18.15
CA TYR A 253 -22.95 32.41 -18.23
C TYR A 253 -24.08 32.30 -17.18
N LYS A 254 -24.03 33.06 -16.08
CA LYS A 254 -25.08 33.05 -15.06
C LYS A 254 -26.43 33.58 -15.55
N ARG A 255 -26.48 34.21 -16.74
CA ARG A 255 -27.73 34.67 -17.36
C ARG A 255 -28.58 33.49 -17.88
N GLY A 256 -27.96 32.37 -18.24
CA GLY A 256 -28.69 31.17 -18.71
C GLY A 256 -29.37 31.34 -20.08
N GLU A 257 -29.00 32.37 -20.84
CA GLU A 257 -29.67 32.79 -22.07
C GLU A 257 -29.16 32.01 -23.27
N THR A 258 -27.86 31.72 -23.31
CA THR A 258 -27.22 31.03 -24.44
C THR A 258 -27.03 29.53 -24.21
N ALA A 259 -26.74 28.78 -25.27
CA ALA A 259 -26.37 27.36 -25.15
C ALA A 259 -25.08 27.19 -24.31
N LEU A 260 -24.12 28.10 -24.45
CA LEU A 260 -22.90 28.13 -23.68
C LEU A 260 -23.17 28.42 -22.20
N ASP A 261 -24.10 29.34 -21.91
CA ASP A 261 -24.54 29.66 -20.55
C ASP A 261 -25.08 28.41 -19.84
N LYS A 262 -25.99 27.70 -20.52
CA LYS A 262 -26.63 26.48 -19.99
C LYS A 262 -25.61 25.38 -19.70
N VAL A 263 -24.62 25.20 -20.56
CA VAL A 263 -23.54 24.22 -20.37
C VAL A 263 -22.67 24.60 -19.17
N PHE A 264 -22.34 25.88 -18.98
CA PHE A 264 -21.59 26.33 -17.81
C PHE A 264 -22.39 26.19 -16.50
N LEU A 265 -23.70 26.45 -16.52
CA LEU A 265 -24.58 26.23 -15.37
C LEU A 265 -24.68 24.75 -14.97
N GLU A 266 -24.54 23.82 -15.91
CA GLU A 266 -24.44 22.38 -15.63
C GLU A 266 -23.03 22.00 -15.10
N PHE A 267 -21.99 22.72 -15.52
CA PHE A 267 -20.59 22.46 -15.17
C PHE A 267 -20.19 22.93 -13.77
N GLU A 268 -20.68 24.10 -13.32
CA GLU A 268 -20.28 24.68 -12.03
C GLU A 268 -20.62 23.81 -10.82
N PRO A 269 -21.82 23.20 -10.69
CA PRO A 269 -22.11 22.26 -9.61
C PRO A 269 -21.17 21.05 -9.58
N MET A 270 -20.68 20.59 -10.74
CA MET A 270 -19.71 19.50 -10.82
C MET A 270 -18.34 19.91 -10.27
N LYS A 271 -17.91 21.16 -10.50
CA LYS A 271 -16.69 21.71 -9.89
C LYS A 271 -16.82 21.87 -8.38
N GLU A 272 -17.95 22.41 -7.91
CA GLU A 272 -18.22 22.56 -6.48
C GLU A 272 -18.17 21.20 -5.78
N ASN A 273 -18.81 20.18 -6.37
CA ASN A 273 -18.74 18.80 -5.86
C ASN A 273 -17.30 18.26 -5.82
N LEU A 274 -16.47 18.54 -6.84
CA LEU A 274 -15.07 18.13 -6.85
C LEU A 274 -14.28 18.77 -5.70
N GLU A 275 -14.48 20.06 -5.42
CA GLU A 275 -13.81 20.76 -4.31
C GLU A 275 -14.28 20.25 -2.95
N ILE A 276 -15.59 19.99 -2.75
CA ILE A 276 -16.10 19.36 -1.52
C ILE A 276 -15.43 18.01 -1.27
N ILE A 277 -15.30 17.18 -2.31
CA ILE A 277 -14.65 15.86 -2.17
C ILE A 277 -13.15 16.00 -1.90
N ARG A 278 -12.51 17.01 -2.49
CA ARG A 278 -11.10 17.32 -2.22
C ARG A 278 -10.89 17.70 -0.76
N GLU A 279 -11.78 18.50 -0.18
CA GLU A 279 -11.76 18.83 1.24
C GLU A 279 -11.96 17.59 2.12
N LEU A 280 -12.97 16.75 1.81
CA LEU A 280 -13.23 15.50 2.53
C LEU A 280 -12.01 14.56 2.50
N LYS A 281 -11.34 14.43 1.35
CA LYS A 281 -10.10 13.65 1.23
C LYS A 281 -9.00 14.20 2.15
N SER A 282 -8.85 15.53 2.22
CA SER A 282 -7.84 16.16 3.08
C SER A 282 -8.12 15.94 4.58
N GLN A 283 -9.38 16.05 4.99
CA GLN A 283 -9.81 15.92 6.40
C GLN A 283 -9.73 14.48 6.91
N ASN A 284 -10.00 13.49 6.04
CA ASN A 284 -10.00 12.07 6.40
C ASN A 284 -8.66 11.37 6.18
N SER A 285 -7.63 12.13 5.78
CA SER A 285 -6.30 11.61 5.47
C SER A 285 -5.55 11.00 6.66
N LYS A 286 -5.99 11.24 7.91
CA LYS A 286 -5.31 10.73 9.12
C LYS A 286 -6.28 10.38 10.24
N LYS A 287 -6.29 9.09 10.61
CA LYS A 287 -6.66 8.46 11.89
C LYS A 287 -6.20 6.99 11.79
N ASP A 288 -5.68 6.37 12.85
CA ASP A 288 -5.13 4.98 12.85
C ASP A 288 -6.15 3.95 12.33
N TYR A 289 -6.16 3.72 11.02
CA TYR A 289 -7.19 2.94 10.33
C TYR A 289 -6.75 1.50 10.04
N GLY A 290 -7.72 0.59 9.88
CA GLY A 290 -7.59 -0.87 9.74
C GLY A 290 -6.20 -1.52 9.69
N GLN A 291 -5.83 -2.26 10.74
CA GLN A 291 -4.67 -3.16 10.74
C GLN A 291 -5.11 -4.60 10.90
N VAL A 292 -4.71 -5.47 9.98
CA VAL A 292 -4.93 -6.91 10.10
C VAL A 292 -3.73 -7.54 10.79
N VAL A 293 -3.97 -8.34 11.82
CA VAL A 293 -2.95 -9.01 12.64
C VAL A 293 -3.13 -10.52 12.52
N PHE A 294 -2.10 -11.17 12.01
CA PHE A 294 -2.01 -12.61 11.84
C PHE A 294 -1.19 -13.20 12.99
N ASN A 295 -1.74 -14.22 13.65
CA ASN A 295 -1.09 -14.93 14.75
C ASN A 295 -1.28 -16.44 14.62
N PHE A 296 -0.25 -17.19 14.98
CA PHE A 296 -0.30 -18.64 15.04
C PHE A 296 -0.26 -19.10 16.49
N ASP A 297 -1.29 -19.81 16.92
CA ASP A 297 -1.26 -20.55 18.17
C ASP A 297 -0.74 -21.96 17.91
N LYS A 298 0.51 -22.19 18.28
CA LYS A 298 1.18 -23.49 18.14
C LYS A 298 0.54 -24.59 18.99
N LYS A 299 -0.12 -24.26 20.12
CA LYS A 299 -0.72 -25.29 20.98
C LYS A 299 -1.96 -25.89 20.35
N SER A 300 -2.78 -25.05 19.73
CA SER A 300 -4.02 -25.46 19.07
C SER A 300 -3.86 -25.66 17.56
N GLU A 301 -2.67 -25.43 17.01
CA GLU A 301 -2.39 -25.45 15.56
C GLU A 301 -3.36 -24.57 14.75
N GLN A 302 -3.70 -23.41 15.29
CA GLN A 302 -4.68 -22.48 14.70
C GLN A 302 -4.06 -21.16 14.27
N VAL A 303 -4.48 -20.68 13.10
CA VAL A 303 -4.26 -19.31 12.64
C VAL A 303 -5.43 -18.45 13.10
N ILE A 304 -5.11 -17.35 13.77
CA ILE A 304 -6.07 -16.39 14.29
C ILE A 304 -5.76 -15.02 13.68
N ILE A 305 -6.71 -14.49 12.93
CA ILE A 305 -6.60 -13.21 12.24
C ILE A 305 -7.55 -12.23 12.90
N HIS A 306 -7.05 -11.04 13.21
CA HIS A 306 -7.88 -9.97 13.78
C HIS A 306 -7.74 -8.67 13.00
N LEU A 307 -8.83 -7.93 12.91
CA LEU A 307 -8.85 -6.54 12.49
C LEU A 307 -8.74 -5.64 13.72
N LYS A 308 -7.77 -4.72 13.71
CA LYS A 308 -7.64 -3.64 14.67
C LYS A 308 -8.13 -2.35 14.05
N HIS A 309 -9.15 -1.75 14.65
CA HIS A 309 -9.75 -0.51 14.20
C HIS A 309 -10.33 0.25 15.40
N GLY A 310 -10.07 1.55 15.50
CA GLY A 310 -10.65 2.40 16.55
C GLY A 310 -10.37 1.93 17.99
N GLY A 311 -9.19 1.35 18.24
CA GLY A 311 -8.82 0.76 19.53
C GLY A 311 -9.47 -0.60 19.84
N LYS A 312 -10.37 -1.08 19.00
CA LYS A 312 -11.01 -2.40 19.12
C LYS A 312 -10.24 -3.45 18.32
N GLN A 313 -10.38 -4.72 18.72
CA GLN A 313 -9.85 -5.88 18.02
C GLN A 313 -11.00 -6.84 17.73
N MET A 314 -11.28 -7.09 16.45
CA MET A 314 -12.35 -7.95 15.97
C MET A 314 -11.74 -9.22 15.39
N LEU A 315 -12.32 -10.39 15.71
CA LEU A 315 -11.89 -11.65 15.12
C LEU A 315 -12.40 -11.72 13.68
N LEU A 316 -11.49 -11.93 12.72
CA LEU A 316 -11.82 -12.11 11.31
C LEU A 316 -11.92 -13.59 10.97
N VAL A 317 -10.85 -14.32 11.28
CA VAL A 317 -10.70 -15.72 10.91
C VAL A 317 -10.07 -16.48 12.08
N LYS A 318 -10.59 -17.68 12.32
CA LYS A 318 -9.97 -18.68 13.18
C LYS A 318 -10.06 -20.02 12.48
N ASN A 319 -8.94 -20.51 11.97
CA ASN A 319 -8.89 -21.74 11.17
C ASN A 319 -7.69 -22.59 11.57
N THR A 320 -7.69 -23.88 11.20
CA THR A 320 -6.49 -24.72 11.31
C THR A 320 -5.40 -24.16 10.39
N ARG A 321 -4.13 -24.40 10.75
CA ARG A 321 -3.00 -24.01 9.90
C ARG A 321 -3.10 -24.61 8.50
N ALA A 322 -3.47 -25.88 8.39
CA ALA A 322 -3.61 -26.57 7.10
C ALA A 322 -4.65 -25.88 6.21
N ASN A 323 -5.87 -25.67 6.71
CA ASN A 323 -6.95 -25.05 5.95
C ASN A 323 -6.63 -23.59 5.60
N PHE A 324 -5.98 -22.84 6.51
CA PHE A 324 -5.56 -21.47 6.21
C PHE A 324 -4.55 -21.44 5.05
N VAL A 325 -3.50 -22.27 5.12
CA VAL A 325 -2.48 -22.37 4.07
C VAL A 325 -3.12 -22.79 2.75
N GLU A 326 -3.95 -23.82 2.76
CA GLU A 326 -4.67 -24.28 1.58
C GLU A 326 -5.51 -23.16 0.95
N SER A 327 -6.33 -22.47 1.76
CA SER A 327 -7.20 -21.39 1.27
C SER A 327 -6.44 -20.20 0.69
N CYS A 328 -5.27 -19.86 1.25
CA CYS A 328 -4.45 -18.76 0.73
C CYS A 328 -3.72 -19.12 -0.56
N LEU A 329 -3.26 -20.37 -0.70
CA LEU A 329 -2.39 -20.78 -1.80
C LEU A 329 -3.16 -21.35 -3.00
N GLN A 330 -4.35 -21.94 -2.82
CA GLN A 330 -5.17 -22.41 -3.94
C GLN A 330 -5.70 -21.25 -4.80
N ASN A 331 -6.02 -20.11 -4.19
CA ASN A 331 -6.46 -18.92 -4.92
C ASN A 331 -5.37 -18.40 -5.87
N ALA A 332 -4.08 -18.54 -5.50
CA ALA A 332 -2.96 -18.07 -6.31
C ALA A 332 -2.69 -18.92 -7.59
N VAL A 333 -3.02 -20.21 -7.57
CA VAL A 333 -2.78 -21.12 -8.71
C VAL A 333 -3.78 -20.90 -9.85
N SER A 334 -4.99 -20.44 -9.53
CA SER A 334 -6.04 -20.19 -10.54
C SER A 334 -5.72 -19.02 -11.48
N GLU A 335 -4.84 -18.10 -11.08
CA GLU A 335 -4.51 -16.88 -11.85
C GLU A 335 -3.22 -16.98 -12.66
N GLN A 336 -2.22 -17.76 -12.22
CA GLN A 336 -1.04 -18.05 -13.08
C GLN A 336 -1.43 -18.79 -14.36
N ALA A 337 -2.48 -19.61 -14.32
CA ALA A 337 -3.04 -20.27 -15.50
C ALA A 337 -3.78 -19.30 -16.44
N LYS A 338 -4.29 -18.15 -15.94
CA LYS A 338 -4.92 -17.10 -16.76
C LYS A 338 -3.90 -16.13 -17.34
N GLY A 339 -2.90 -15.72 -16.57
CA GLY A 339 -1.85 -14.79 -17.04
C GLY A 339 -0.94 -15.35 -18.14
N LEU A 340 -0.87 -16.68 -18.30
CA LEU A 340 -0.17 -17.33 -19.41
C LEU A 340 -1.00 -17.39 -20.71
N LEU A 341 -2.32 -17.18 -20.66
CA LEU A 341 -3.19 -17.14 -21.83
C LEU A 341 -3.31 -15.73 -22.43
N ASP A 342 -3.03 -14.67 -21.66
CA ASP A 342 -3.09 -13.28 -22.12
C ASP A 342 -1.76 -12.75 -22.74
N LEU A 343 -0.78 -13.63 -22.93
CA LEU A 343 0.47 -13.37 -23.68
C LEU A 343 0.44 -13.98 -25.09
N GLU A 344 -0.73 -14.09 -25.72
CA GLU A 344 -0.81 -14.28 -27.17
C GLU A 344 -0.31 -13.00 -27.87
N ILE A 345 0.95 -13.06 -28.29
CA ILE A 345 1.64 -12.10 -29.15
C ILE A 345 0.81 -11.89 -30.42
N PRO A 346 0.30 -10.68 -30.71
CA PRO A 346 -0.32 -10.43 -31.99
C PRO A 346 0.77 -10.28 -33.07
N GLY A 347 0.79 -11.25 -33.99
CA GLY A 347 1.12 -11.01 -35.38
C GLY A 347 2.60 -11.06 -35.77
N PHE A 348 3.09 -12.26 -36.03
CA PHE A 348 4.04 -12.49 -37.13
C PHE A 348 3.69 -13.85 -37.74
N PHE A 349 2.94 -13.87 -38.84
CA PHE A 349 3.16 -14.77 -39.97
C PHE A 349 2.32 -14.32 -41.17
N ASN A 350 3.02 -14.19 -42.30
CA ASN A 350 2.66 -13.88 -43.69
C ASN A 350 2.39 -12.41 -44.04
#